data_AF-A0A2V9L5G2-F1
#
_entry.id   AF-A0A2V9L5G2-F1
#
_cell.length_a   1.000
_cell.length_b   1.000
_cell.length_c   1.000
_cell.angle_alpha   90.00
_cell.angle_beta   90.00
_cell.angle_gamma   90.00
#
_symmetry.space_group_name_H-M   'P 1'
#
loop_
_entity.id
_entity.type
_entity.pdbx_description
1 polymer ?
#
loop_
_entity_poly.entity_id
_entity_poly.type
_entity_poly.pdbx_seq_one_letter_code
_entity_poly.pdbx_strand_id
1 'polypeptide(L)'
;MHGGSRVLVLQVLDCGSEMLDFRGKHVLVVGLARSGRATARFLRLRGALVTLTDSRPAAEFGADLAELLAEKMGLELGAHREETFLGQDLIVVSPGVPWGLPELQAARRGGVPVVAEVEVASWFLEEPLVGITGTNGKTTTTTLLGKILQASGFSTFVGGNIGVPLISAVDHVPPGSILVTELSSFQLEAIQQFRPHVAVLLNLTPNHLDRHASFAEYVAAKAQIFRNQKEDDYAILNADDPTVLGLAPAIASQKVFFSRRRDLPDGVLVSNGKVVYRVRNLERALLETRDVSLQGTFNLENVLAAVAAACVLGADFDAVRQAVAEFQAVEHRLEYVRTICGVQFYNDSKATSVDATAKALSAFDRPVCLILGGKDKGAPYAPLRPLIESRVRCMFLIGAAADRIAEDLAGSAGMVRSGDLETAVRQAFKAAESGDVVLLSPACASYDQFRDFEHRGRVFKEIVERLAHEVGQRRIESRNWRLETGQPKTEIRNSKLEARNSAPGPDPSKQRVSSLQFRVSDSNPEARIPSPIPLEPVSLYEVGGEELLRQETEGRSAEPGANLQLLSPQDLRPLETVDDEPLPFEFVAKPSVTDMGQDHVALGVGEQSMGAQFRGALGRKTKKRKSQ
;
A
#
# COMPACT_ATOMS: atom_id res chain seq x y z
N MET A 1 4.84 -19.61 -58.72
CA MET A 1 4.08 -19.03 -57.60
C MET A 1 4.44 -19.79 -56.33
N HIS A 2 5.24 -19.17 -55.46
CA HIS A 2 5.67 -19.73 -54.18
C HIS A 2 5.27 -18.71 -53.10
N GLY A 3 4.22 -19.01 -52.35
CA GLY A 3 3.78 -18.23 -51.19
C GLY A 3 4.30 -18.90 -49.93
N GLY A 4 5.51 -18.54 -49.50
CA GLY A 4 6.06 -18.96 -48.22
C GLY A 4 5.50 -18.09 -47.10
N SER A 5 4.63 -18.66 -46.27
CA SER A 5 4.23 -18.08 -44.99
C SER A 5 5.44 -18.07 -44.06
N ARG A 6 6.04 -16.89 -43.85
CA ARG A 6 7.03 -16.68 -42.79
C ARG A 6 6.32 -16.66 -41.45
N VAL A 7 6.36 -17.80 -40.76
CA VAL A 7 6.11 -17.85 -39.31
C VAL A 7 7.28 -17.11 -38.66
N LEU A 8 7.00 -15.97 -38.01
CA LEU A 8 7.95 -15.32 -37.10
C LEU A 8 8.13 -16.25 -35.90
N VAL A 9 9.15 -17.11 -35.97
CA VAL A 9 9.68 -17.77 -34.78
C VAL A 9 10.44 -16.70 -34.02
N LEU A 10 9.77 -16.07 -33.04
CA LEU A 10 10.46 -15.42 -31.94
C LEU A 10 11.38 -16.49 -31.35
N GLN A 11 12.69 -16.34 -31.55
CA GLN A 11 13.67 -17.14 -30.81
C GLN A 11 13.38 -16.93 -29.34
N VAL A 12 12.85 -17.98 -28.72
CA VAL A 12 12.87 -18.16 -27.27
C VAL A 12 14.33 -17.99 -26.88
N LEU A 13 14.63 -16.89 -26.18
CA LEU A 13 15.93 -16.69 -25.57
C LEU A 13 16.12 -17.82 -24.57
N ASP A 14 16.95 -18.79 -24.94
CA ASP A 14 17.35 -19.91 -24.10
C ASP A 14 18.21 -19.32 -22.97
N CYS A 15 17.68 -19.32 -21.74
CA CYS A 15 18.29 -18.66 -20.59
C CYS A 15 19.42 -19.50 -20.02
N GLY A 16 20.56 -19.47 -20.72
CA GLY A 16 21.87 -19.74 -20.14
C GLY A 16 22.36 -18.52 -19.35
N SER A 17 23.27 -18.75 -18.41
CA SER A 17 23.94 -17.79 -17.50
C SER A 17 24.63 -16.58 -18.15
N GLU A 18 24.54 -16.40 -19.47
CA GLU A 18 25.19 -15.30 -20.21
C GLU A 18 24.37 -13.99 -20.23
N MET A 19 23.09 -14.00 -19.81
CA MET A 19 22.18 -12.85 -19.97
C MET A 19 22.15 -11.82 -18.81
N LEU A 20 22.85 -12.06 -17.70
CA LEU A 20 22.82 -11.18 -16.52
C LEU A 20 23.95 -10.13 -16.46
N ASP A 21 24.82 -10.07 -17.48
CA ASP A 21 25.89 -9.09 -17.52
C ASP A 21 25.44 -7.77 -18.15
N PHE A 22 25.24 -6.76 -17.30
CA PHE A 22 24.86 -5.41 -17.72
C PHE A 22 26.06 -4.49 -17.98
N ARG A 23 27.30 -4.96 -17.81
CA ARG A 23 28.49 -4.13 -17.98
C ARG A 23 28.60 -3.59 -19.40
N GLY A 24 28.61 -2.26 -19.51
CA GLY A 24 28.72 -1.55 -20.79
C GLY A 24 27.46 -1.57 -21.66
N LYS A 25 26.35 -2.14 -21.18
CA LYS A 25 25.07 -2.15 -21.89
C LYS A 25 24.36 -0.81 -21.77
N HIS A 26 23.82 -0.31 -22.87
CA HIS A 26 22.99 0.90 -22.90
C HIS A 26 21.57 0.54 -22.47
N VAL A 27 21.14 1.06 -21.33
CA VAL A 27 19.79 0.81 -20.82
C VAL A 27 19.03 2.12 -20.65
N LEU A 28 17.84 2.18 -21.24
CA LEU A 28 16.92 3.29 -21.05
C LEU A 28 15.86 2.93 -20.02
N VAL A 29 15.69 3.78 -19.01
CA VAL A 29 14.62 3.69 -18.04
C VAL A 29 13.60 4.80 -18.30
N VAL A 30 12.37 4.40 -18.60
CA VAL A 30 11.28 5.32 -18.96
C VAL A 30 10.40 5.58 -17.74
N GLY A 31 10.29 6.85 -17.36
CA GLY A 31 9.59 7.35 -16.18
C GLY A 31 10.48 7.42 -14.94
N LEU A 32 10.51 8.57 -14.27
CA LEU A 32 11.43 8.91 -13.18
C LEU A 32 10.74 8.94 -11.79
N ALA A 33 9.60 8.27 -11.67
CA ALA A 33 8.99 8.06 -10.35
C ALA A 33 9.83 7.07 -9.51
N ARG A 34 9.29 6.60 -8.39
CA ARG A 34 10.01 5.71 -7.43
C ARG A 34 10.63 4.47 -8.09
N SER A 35 9.85 3.75 -8.92
CA SER A 35 10.27 2.50 -9.57
C SER A 35 11.38 2.73 -10.61
N GLY A 36 11.27 3.76 -11.45
CA GLY A 36 12.30 4.08 -12.44
C GLY A 36 13.62 4.51 -11.80
N ARG A 37 13.58 5.36 -10.76
CA ARG A 37 14.79 5.74 -10.02
C ARG A 37 15.49 4.54 -9.39
N ALA A 38 14.74 3.66 -8.73
CA ALA A 38 15.28 2.44 -8.14
C ALA A 38 15.91 1.51 -9.20
N THR A 39 15.23 1.34 -10.34
CA THR A 39 15.73 0.53 -11.47
C THR A 39 17.02 1.09 -12.04
N ALA A 40 17.07 2.41 -12.27
CA ALA A 40 18.24 3.06 -12.84
C ALA A 40 19.47 2.94 -11.94
N ARG A 41 19.30 3.21 -10.63
CA ARG A 41 20.33 2.98 -9.61
C ARG A 41 20.82 1.53 -9.63
N PHE A 42 19.89 0.58 -9.58
CA PHE A 42 20.19 -0.85 -9.55
C PHE A 42 21.03 -1.31 -10.76
N LEU A 43 20.63 -0.92 -11.96
CA LEU A 43 21.32 -1.29 -13.20
C LEU A 43 22.67 -0.58 -13.35
N ARG A 44 22.75 0.68 -12.93
CA ARG A 44 23.99 1.47 -12.95
C ARG A 44 25.07 0.86 -12.05
N LEU A 45 24.69 0.37 -10.87
CA LEU A 45 25.58 -0.34 -9.94
C LEU A 45 26.10 -1.67 -10.52
N ARG A 46 25.36 -2.26 -11.46
CA ARG A 46 25.74 -3.47 -12.21
C ARG A 46 26.49 -3.17 -13.52
N GLY A 47 26.90 -1.92 -13.72
CA GLY A 47 27.77 -1.51 -14.83
C GLY A 47 27.05 -1.11 -16.11
N ALA A 48 25.72 -0.98 -16.10
CA ALA A 48 24.98 -0.43 -17.24
C ALA A 48 25.28 1.06 -17.46
N LEU A 49 25.27 1.47 -18.73
CA LEU A 49 25.23 2.86 -19.16
C LEU A 49 23.76 3.30 -19.20
N VAL A 50 23.28 3.82 -18.08
CA VAL A 50 21.85 4.11 -17.88
C VAL A 50 21.50 5.52 -18.35
N THR A 51 20.43 5.63 -19.12
CA THR A 51 19.73 6.88 -19.44
C THR A 51 18.32 6.84 -18.85
N LEU A 52 17.90 7.93 -18.22
CA LEU A 52 16.55 8.12 -17.69
C LEU A 52 15.78 9.10 -18.59
N THR A 53 14.55 8.77 -18.97
CA THR A 53 13.67 9.67 -19.76
C THR A 53 12.29 9.87 -19.12
N ASP A 54 11.80 11.12 -19.06
CA ASP A 54 10.45 11.47 -18.57
C ASP A 54 9.83 12.57 -19.43
N SER A 55 8.51 12.49 -19.67
CA SER A 55 7.77 13.53 -20.37
C SER A 55 7.65 14.82 -19.57
N ARG A 56 7.81 14.76 -18.24
CA ARG A 56 7.75 15.96 -17.38
C ARG A 56 9.02 16.80 -17.55
N PRO A 57 8.92 18.13 -17.56
CA PRO A 57 10.07 19.02 -17.58
C PRO A 57 10.84 18.97 -16.25
N ALA A 58 12.12 19.37 -16.30
CA ALA A 58 13.03 19.41 -15.15
C ALA A 58 12.46 20.13 -13.91
N ALA A 59 11.70 21.21 -14.12
CA ALA A 59 11.10 22.01 -13.05
C ALA A 59 10.13 21.22 -12.15
N GLU A 60 9.54 20.12 -12.65
CA GLU A 60 8.59 19.30 -11.88
C GLU A 60 9.26 18.29 -10.93
N PHE A 61 10.58 18.13 -11.00
CA PHE A 61 11.32 17.18 -10.16
C PHE A 61 11.92 17.80 -8.90
N GLY A 62 12.05 19.14 -8.83
CA GLY A 62 12.57 19.83 -7.65
C GLY A 62 13.92 19.26 -7.18
N ALA A 63 14.02 18.95 -5.88
CA ALA A 63 15.24 18.41 -5.26
C ALA A 63 15.66 17.03 -5.80
N ASP A 64 14.71 16.20 -6.27
CA ASP A 64 15.00 14.86 -6.81
C ASP A 64 15.94 14.92 -8.01
N LEU A 65 15.90 16.03 -8.78
CA LEU A 65 16.74 16.21 -9.95
C LEU A 65 18.22 16.33 -9.61
N ALA A 66 18.55 17.01 -8.51
CA ALA A 66 19.93 17.20 -8.08
C ALA A 66 20.59 15.86 -7.70
N GLU A 67 19.86 14.98 -7.02
CA GLU A 67 20.32 13.62 -6.71
C GLU A 67 20.61 12.82 -7.99
N LEU A 68 19.71 12.85 -8.97
CA LEU A 68 19.88 12.11 -10.22
C LEU A 68 21.10 12.59 -11.03
N LEU A 69 21.35 13.89 -11.04
CA LEU A 69 22.52 14.47 -11.70
C LEU A 69 23.83 14.04 -11.03
N ALA A 70 23.84 13.88 -9.71
CA ALA A 70 25.02 13.41 -8.96
C ALA A 70 25.40 11.97 -9.30
N GLU A 71 24.46 11.15 -9.75
CA GLU A 71 24.65 9.73 -10.07
C GLU A 71 25.31 9.48 -11.45
N LYS A 72 25.60 10.54 -12.21
CA LYS A 72 26.28 10.48 -13.52
C LYS A 72 25.58 9.54 -14.53
N MET A 73 24.24 9.54 -14.52
CA MET A 73 23.41 8.87 -15.51
C MET A 73 23.00 9.84 -16.62
N GLY A 74 22.69 9.33 -17.80
CA GLY A 74 22.06 10.11 -18.86
C GLY A 74 20.67 10.56 -18.44
N LEU A 75 20.25 11.76 -18.84
CA LEU A 75 18.95 12.32 -18.46
C LEU A 75 18.31 13.07 -19.63
N GLU A 76 17.07 12.70 -19.95
CA GLU A 76 16.24 13.30 -21.00
C GLU A 76 14.88 13.68 -20.43
N LEU A 77 14.62 14.98 -20.25
CA LEU A 77 13.38 15.48 -19.62
C LEU A 77 12.58 16.37 -20.55
N GLY A 78 11.27 16.41 -20.33
CA GLY A 78 10.32 17.29 -21.03
C GLY A 78 9.82 16.74 -22.37
N ALA A 79 10.45 15.69 -22.90
CA ALA A 79 10.02 14.98 -24.11
C ALA A 79 10.69 13.61 -24.19
N HIS A 80 10.09 12.71 -24.96
CA HIS A 80 10.71 11.45 -25.37
C HIS A 80 11.23 11.60 -26.79
N ARG A 81 12.50 11.24 -27.04
CA ARG A 81 13.08 11.27 -28.39
C ARG A 81 13.20 9.86 -28.94
N GLU A 82 12.66 9.61 -30.13
CA GLU A 82 12.70 8.26 -30.74
C GLU A 82 14.13 7.73 -30.88
N GLU A 83 15.09 8.59 -31.25
CA GLU A 83 16.51 8.27 -31.38
C GLU A 83 17.09 7.67 -30.07
N THR A 84 16.71 8.23 -28.92
CA THR A 84 17.12 7.75 -27.61
C THR A 84 16.60 6.34 -27.36
N PHE A 85 15.40 5.99 -27.83
CA PHE A 85 14.81 4.67 -27.63
C PHE A 85 15.41 3.61 -28.55
N LEU A 86 15.72 3.96 -29.80
CA LEU A 86 16.25 3.02 -30.80
C LEU A 86 17.71 2.61 -30.55
N GLY A 87 18.49 3.43 -29.83
CA GLY A 87 19.91 3.19 -29.56
C GLY A 87 20.23 2.34 -28.31
N GLN A 88 19.26 1.59 -27.77
CA GLN A 88 19.38 0.92 -26.47
C GLN A 88 19.48 -0.59 -26.62
N ASP A 89 20.21 -1.24 -25.71
CA ASP A 89 20.24 -2.69 -25.57
C ASP A 89 19.00 -3.22 -24.82
N LEU A 90 18.42 -2.39 -23.94
CA LEU A 90 17.23 -2.71 -23.14
C LEU A 90 16.46 -1.43 -22.80
N ILE A 91 15.13 -1.52 -22.79
CA ILE A 91 14.25 -0.48 -22.26
C ILE A 91 13.45 -1.04 -21.08
N VAL A 92 13.51 -0.36 -19.93
CA VAL A 92 12.74 -0.69 -18.74
C VAL A 92 11.69 0.39 -18.49
N VAL A 93 10.43 -0.02 -18.40
CA VAL A 93 9.29 0.89 -18.35
C VAL A 93 8.69 0.90 -16.95
N SER A 94 8.56 2.09 -16.37
CA SER A 94 7.88 2.29 -15.09
C SER A 94 6.36 2.05 -15.21
N PRO A 95 5.68 1.58 -14.15
CA PRO A 95 4.24 1.23 -14.19
C PRO A 95 3.30 2.35 -14.64
N GLY A 96 3.66 3.62 -14.41
CA GLY A 96 2.86 4.78 -14.78
C GLY A 96 2.94 5.17 -16.26
N VAL A 97 3.93 4.66 -16.98
CA VAL A 97 4.20 5.02 -18.38
C VAL A 97 3.28 4.22 -19.30
N PRO A 98 2.57 4.85 -20.26
CA PRO A 98 1.73 4.13 -21.21
C PRO A 98 2.56 3.22 -22.14
N TRP A 99 2.21 1.94 -22.24
CA TRP A 99 2.87 0.99 -23.14
C TRP A 99 2.64 1.28 -24.63
N GLY A 100 1.63 2.10 -24.95
CA GLY A 100 1.28 2.55 -26.29
C GLY A 100 2.09 3.74 -26.82
N LEU A 101 3.09 4.25 -26.07
CA LEU A 101 3.92 5.36 -26.54
C LEU A 101 4.54 5.05 -27.92
N PRO A 102 4.49 6.00 -28.89
CA PRO A 102 5.05 5.80 -30.22
C PRO A 102 6.51 5.33 -30.20
N GLU A 103 7.32 5.87 -29.29
CA GLU A 103 8.75 5.59 -29.13
C GLU A 103 8.98 4.16 -28.62
N LEU A 104 8.15 3.68 -27.68
CA LEU A 104 8.19 2.28 -27.24
C LEU A 104 7.79 1.32 -28.36
N GLN A 105 6.82 1.71 -29.18
CA GLN A 105 6.41 0.91 -30.34
C GLN A 105 7.50 0.89 -31.42
N ALA A 106 8.20 2.01 -31.64
CA ALA A 106 9.34 2.09 -32.55
C ALA A 106 10.48 1.19 -32.08
N ALA A 107 10.84 1.25 -30.78
CA ALA A 107 11.85 0.39 -30.17
C ALA A 107 11.54 -1.11 -30.35
N ARG A 108 10.29 -1.52 -30.07
CA ARG A 108 9.85 -2.91 -30.28
C ARG A 108 9.97 -3.34 -31.74
N ARG A 109 9.57 -2.49 -32.69
CA ARG A 109 9.73 -2.77 -34.14
C ARG A 109 11.20 -2.87 -34.55
N GLY A 110 12.06 -2.10 -33.90
CA GLY A 110 13.52 -2.15 -34.05
C GLY A 110 14.18 -3.37 -33.38
N GLY A 111 13.42 -4.21 -32.67
CA GLY A 111 13.93 -5.39 -31.98
C GLY A 111 14.54 -5.10 -30.61
N VAL A 112 14.43 -3.88 -30.10
CA VAL A 112 14.89 -3.53 -28.75
C VAL A 112 13.96 -4.18 -27.72
N PRO A 113 14.48 -4.99 -26.78
CA PRO A 113 13.67 -5.54 -25.70
C PRO A 113 13.07 -4.44 -24.83
N VAL A 114 11.76 -4.50 -24.61
CA VAL A 114 11.03 -3.55 -23.74
C VAL A 114 10.30 -4.34 -22.66
N VAL A 115 10.66 -4.10 -21.40
CA VAL A 115 10.21 -4.89 -20.24
C VAL A 115 9.75 -4.00 -19.08
N ALA A 116 8.95 -4.57 -18.18
CA ALA A 116 8.56 -3.91 -16.94
C ALA A 116 9.67 -3.99 -15.89
N GLU A 117 9.68 -3.07 -14.93
CA GLU A 117 10.61 -3.15 -13.78
C GLU A 117 10.51 -4.48 -13.01
N VAL A 118 9.30 -5.02 -12.82
CA VAL A 118 9.10 -6.30 -12.13
C VAL A 118 9.69 -7.49 -12.90
N GLU A 119 9.73 -7.40 -14.22
CA GLU A 119 10.36 -8.41 -15.08
C GLU A 119 11.87 -8.41 -14.84
N VAL A 120 12.49 -7.22 -14.88
CA VAL A 120 13.92 -7.06 -14.59
C VAL A 120 14.26 -7.58 -13.19
N ALA A 121 13.45 -7.23 -12.19
CA ALA A 121 13.66 -7.70 -10.83
C ALA A 121 13.66 -9.23 -10.77
N SER A 122 12.70 -9.89 -11.43
CA SER A 122 12.58 -11.35 -11.42
C SER A 122 13.78 -12.11 -12.00
N TRP A 123 14.63 -11.47 -12.80
CA TRP A 123 15.85 -12.09 -13.32
C TRP A 123 16.92 -12.31 -12.23
N PHE A 124 16.81 -11.61 -11.10
CA PHE A 124 17.80 -11.64 -10.02
C PHE A 124 17.27 -12.21 -8.70
N LEU A 125 15.95 -12.46 -8.60
CA LEU A 125 15.34 -12.95 -7.37
C LEU A 125 15.41 -14.47 -7.32
N GLU A 126 15.95 -15.00 -6.23
CA GLU A 126 15.97 -16.45 -5.95
C GLU A 126 14.90 -16.82 -4.90
N GLU A 127 14.38 -15.83 -4.19
CA GLU A 127 13.41 -15.96 -3.11
C GLU A 127 12.01 -16.34 -3.62
N PRO A 128 11.20 -17.05 -2.78
CA PRO A 128 9.80 -17.30 -3.07
C PRO A 128 9.01 -16.00 -3.27
N LEU A 129 8.49 -15.82 -4.49
CA LEU A 129 7.73 -14.64 -4.88
C LEU A 129 6.22 -14.88 -4.77
N VAL A 130 5.52 -13.98 -4.07
CA VAL A 130 4.06 -13.91 -4.01
C VAL A 130 3.59 -12.69 -4.80
N GLY A 131 2.83 -12.90 -5.86
CA GLY A 131 2.25 -11.82 -6.66
C GLY A 131 0.76 -11.65 -6.36
N ILE A 132 0.32 -10.43 -6.01
CA ILE A 132 -1.08 -10.13 -5.69
C ILE A 132 -1.63 -9.10 -6.67
N THR A 133 -2.68 -9.45 -7.39
CA THR A 133 -3.39 -8.53 -8.28
C THR A 133 -4.92 -8.63 -8.16
N GLY A 134 -5.59 -7.68 -8.80
CA GLY A 134 -7.04 -7.51 -8.81
C GLY A 134 -7.43 -6.07 -9.04
N THR A 135 -8.73 -5.80 -9.23
CA THR A 135 -9.21 -4.42 -9.33
C THR A 135 -9.07 -3.72 -7.98
N ASN A 136 -9.56 -4.34 -6.90
CA ASN A 136 -9.62 -3.78 -5.55
C ASN A 136 -9.02 -4.72 -4.51
N GLY A 137 -8.67 -4.20 -3.33
CA GLY A 137 -8.22 -5.00 -2.19
C GLY A 137 -6.74 -5.41 -2.22
N LYS A 138 -6.02 -5.10 -3.31
CA LYS A 138 -4.60 -5.43 -3.49
C LYS A 138 -3.73 -4.99 -2.31
N THR A 139 -3.76 -3.71 -1.97
CA THR A 139 -2.91 -3.15 -0.92
C THR A 139 -3.21 -3.77 0.43
N THR A 140 -4.49 -3.86 0.80
CA THR A 140 -4.92 -4.49 2.05
C THR A 140 -4.47 -5.95 2.13
N THR A 141 -4.68 -6.74 1.08
CA THR A 141 -4.29 -8.15 1.03
C THR A 141 -2.76 -8.31 1.10
N THR A 142 -2.01 -7.49 0.36
CA THR A 142 -0.54 -7.52 0.31
C THR A 142 0.05 -7.21 1.68
N THR A 143 -0.41 -6.14 2.32
CA THR A 143 0.06 -5.75 3.66
C THR A 143 -0.36 -6.78 4.72
N LEU A 144 -1.60 -7.28 4.67
CA LEU A 144 -2.09 -8.29 5.62
C LEU A 144 -1.31 -9.60 5.50
N LEU A 145 -1.07 -10.10 4.27
CA LEU A 145 -0.27 -11.30 4.06
C LEU A 145 1.15 -11.13 4.61
N GLY A 146 1.78 -9.98 4.36
CA GLY A 146 3.08 -9.65 4.95
C GLY A 146 3.05 -9.74 6.49
N LYS A 147 2.02 -9.18 7.14
CA LYS A 147 1.86 -9.26 8.60
C LYS A 147 1.64 -10.68 9.12
N ILE A 148 0.82 -11.48 8.42
CA ILE A 148 0.59 -12.88 8.78
C ILE A 148 1.90 -13.67 8.71
N LEU A 149 2.68 -13.50 7.64
CA LEU A 149 3.94 -14.21 7.44
C LEU A 149 5.00 -13.77 8.47
N GLN A 150 5.10 -12.48 8.78
CA GLN A 150 5.96 -11.96 9.85
C GLN A 150 5.60 -12.55 11.21
N ALA A 151 4.30 -12.57 11.55
CA ALA A 151 3.81 -13.18 12.79
C ALA A 151 4.09 -14.69 12.85
N SER A 152 4.16 -15.35 11.68
CA SER A 152 4.51 -16.77 11.55
C SER A 152 6.03 -17.04 11.56
N GLY A 153 6.85 -16.00 11.78
CA GLY A 153 8.30 -16.13 11.88
C GLY A 153 9.06 -16.11 10.55
N PHE A 154 8.40 -15.82 9.43
CA PHE A 154 9.10 -15.64 8.15
C PHE A 154 9.76 -14.27 8.07
N SER A 155 10.95 -14.22 7.46
CA SER A 155 11.47 -12.98 6.90
C SER A 155 10.65 -12.63 5.66
N THR A 156 10.20 -11.38 5.55
CA THR A 156 9.27 -10.98 4.49
C THR A 156 9.61 -9.61 3.92
N PHE A 157 9.57 -9.49 2.61
CA PHE A 157 9.50 -8.22 1.92
C PHE A 157 8.05 -7.92 1.54
N VAL A 158 7.63 -6.65 1.62
CA VAL A 158 6.32 -6.19 1.19
C VAL A 158 6.50 -4.98 0.28
N GLY A 159 6.13 -5.09 -0.99
CA GLY A 159 6.39 -4.03 -1.96
C GLY A 159 5.73 -4.22 -3.33
N GLY A 160 6.40 -3.73 -4.37
CA GLY A 160 5.93 -3.72 -5.75
C GLY A 160 5.26 -2.40 -6.12
N ASN A 161 3.96 -2.46 -6.46
CA ASN A 161 3.16 -1.27 -6.78
C ASN A 161 2.84 -0.38 -5.56
N ILE A 162 3.17 -0.82 -4.35
CA ILE A 162 3.01 -0.07 -3.11
C ILE A 162 4.34 0.03 -2.38
N GLY A 163 4.54 1.13 -1.65
CA GLY A 163 5.72 1.32 -0.82
C GLY A 163 7.01 1.28 -1.65
N VAL A 164 7.75 0.19 -1.52
CA VAL A 164 9.08 -0.05 -2.10
C VAL A 164 8.96 -0.84 -3.41
N PRO A 165 9.59 -0.39 -4.52
CA PRO A 165 9.63 -1.14 -5.78
C PRO A 165 10.22 -2.55 -5.63
N LEU A 166 9.83 -3.50 -6.48
CA LEU A 166 10.29 -4.88 -6.37
C LEU A 166 11.80 -5.01 -6.61
N ILE A 167 12.35 -4.22 -7.53
CA ILE A 167 13.78 -4.23 -7.86
C ILE A 167 14.66 -3.92 -6.63
N SER A 168 14.14 -3.16 -5.67
CA SER A 168 14.86 -2.88 -4.43
C SER A 168 15.01 -4.11 -3.55
N ALA A 169 14.15 -5.12 -3.69
CA ALA A 169 14.25 -6.35 -2.90
C ALA A 169 15.55 -7.12 -3.20
N VAL A 170 16.02 -7.09 -4.44
CA VAL A 170 17.18 -7.89 -4.91
C VAL A 170 18.42 -7.70 -4.03
N ASP A 171 18.71 -6.48 -3.60
CA ASP A 171 19.93 -6.17 -2.84
C ASP A 171 19.71 -6.05 -1.32
N HIS A 172 18.45 -6.05 -0.85
CA HIS A 172 18.13 -5.63 0.52
C HIS A 172 17.39 -6.68 1.35
N VAL A 173 17.00 -7.82 0.77
CA VAL A 173 16.27 -8.87 1.49
C VAL A 173 17.21 -9.97 1.96
N PRO A 174 17.08 -10.46 3.21
CA PRO A 174 17.82 -11.63 3.65
C PRO A 174 17.49 -12.87 2.80
N PRO A 175 18.46 -13.76 2.55
CA PRO A 175 18.21 -15.03 1.88
C PRO A 175 17.09 -15.82 2.56
N GLY A 176 16.20 -16.43 1.76
CA GLY A 176 15.06 -17.19 2.26
C GLY A 176 13.86 -16.35 2.70
N SER A 177 13.89 -15.03 2.47
CA SER A 177 12.72 -14.17 2.68
C SER A 177 11.58 -14.50 1.70
N ILE A 178 10.34 -14.25 2.07
CA ILE A 178 9.19 -14.33 1.16
C ILE A 178 8.89 -12.93 0.61
N LEU A 179 8.80 -12.79 -0.71
CA LEU A 179 8.59 -11.51 -1.37
C LEU A 179 7.11 -11.30 -1.68
N VAL A 180 6.41 -10.53 -0.86
CA VAL A 180 4.99 -10.23 -1.04
C VAL A 180 4.81 -8.97 -1.87
N THR A 181 4.36 -9.15 -3.11
CA THR A 181 4.41 -8.10 -4.15
C THR A 181 3.01 -7.74 -4.65
N GLU A 182 2.61 -6.49 -4.47
CA GLU A 182 1.44 -5.93 -5.15
C GLU A 182 1.76 -5.67 -6.63
N LEU A 183 0.91 -6.14 -7.53
CA LEU A 183 1.07 -5.98 -8.98
C LEU A 183 -0.15 -5.29 -9.61
N SER A 184 0.12 -4.22 -10.36
CA SER A 184 -0.89 -3.57 -11.21
C SER A 184 -1.11 -4.36 -12.52
N SER A 185 -2.18 -4.06 -13.25
CA SER A 185 -2.34 -4.58 -14.63
C SER A 185 -1.20 -4.10 -15.54
N PHE A 186 -0.75 -2.85 -15.37
CA PHE A 186 0.28 -2.25 -16.21
C PHE A 186 1.64 -2.94 -16.07
N GLN A 187 2.01 -3.36 -14.85
CA GLN A 187 3.24 -4.14 -14.64
C GLN A 187 3.17 -5.52 -15.28
N LEU A 188 1.99 -6.14 -15.28
CA LEU A 188 1.78 -7.50 -15.79
C LEU A 188 1.68 -7.57 -17.32
N GLU A 189 1.42 -6.45 -18.02
CA GLU A 189 1.28 -6.44 -19.49
C GLU A 189 2.56 -6.84 -20.24
N ALA A 190 3.73 -6.57 -19.66
CA ALA A 190 5.02 -6.77 -20.33
C ALA A 190 5.96 -7.73 -19.60
N ILE A 191 5.39 -8.64 -18.80
CA ILE A 191 6.18 -9.74 -18.25
C ILE A 191 6.42 -10.82 -19.30
N GLN A 192 7.59 -11.45 -19.21
CA GLN A 192 8.01 -12.54 -20.09
C GLN A 192 8.35 -13.78 -19.27
N GLN A 193 9.23 -13.64 -18.28
CA GLN A 193 9.72 -14.71 -17.42
C GLN A 193 9.23 -14.61 -15.98
N PHE A 194 8.69 -13.46 -15.57
CA PHE A 194 8.14 -13.25 -14.22
C PHE A 194 7.23 -14.42 -13.81
N ARG A 195 7.61 -15.10 -12.72
CA ARG A 195 6.95 -16.31 -12.23
C ARG A 195 6.80 -16.24 -10.71
N PRO A 196 5.64 -15.80 -10.20
CA PRO A 196 5.35 -15.91 -8.77
C PRO A 196 5.07 -17.36 -8.41
N HIS A 197 5.66 -17.84 -7.32
CA HIS A 197 5.35 -19.16 -6.76
C HIS A 197 3.90 -19.21 -6.24
N VAL A 198 3.41 -18.10 -5.66
CA VAL A 198 2.01 -17.93 -5.27
C VAL A 198 1.44 -16.70 -5.98
N ALA A 199 0.42 -16.88 -6.82
CA ALA A 199 -0.26 -15.80 -7.50
C ALA A 199 -1.69 -15.65 -6.98
N VAL A 200 -2.10 -14.44 -6.59
CA VAL A 200 -3.43 -14.15 -6.06
C VAL A 200 -4.18 -13.23 -7.02
N LEU A 201 -5.38 -13.64 -7.45
CA LEU A 201 -6.31 -12.80 -8.20
C LEU A 201 -7.59 -12.54 -7.40
N LEU A 202 -7.72 -11.31 -6.91
CA LEU A 202 -8.74 -10.94 -5.92
C LEU A 202 -10.15 -10.76 -6.51
N ASN A 203 -10.27 -9.98 -7.57
CA ASN A 203 -11.53 -9.60 -8.21
C ASN A 203 -11.23 -8.88 -9.53
N LEU A 204 -12.20 -8.91 -10.44
CA LEU A 204 -12.15 -8.27 -11.75
C LEU A 204 -13.46 -7.53 -12.02
N THR A 205 -13.42 -6.20 -11.90
CA THR A 205 -14.49 -5.30 -12.34
C THR A 205 -13.93 -4.27 -13.31
N PRO A 206 -14.73 -3.73 -14.25
CA PRO A 206 -14.28 -2.71 -15.19
C PRO A 206 -13.56 -1.55 -14.49
N ASN A 207 -12.33 -1.29 -14.90
CA ASN A 207 -11.47 -0.24 -14.36
C ASN A 207 -10.35 0.06 -15.37
N HIS A 208 -9.78 1.27 -15.31
CA HIS A 208 -8.69 1.72 -16.19
C HIS A 208 -8.95 1.55 -17.70
N LEU A 209 -10.21 1.72 -18.16
CA LEU A 209 -10.59 1.62 -19.57
C LEU A 209 -10.08 2.80 -20.42
N ASP A 210 -9.51 3.82 -19.78
CA ASP A 210 -8.70 4.86 -20.41
C ASP A 210 -7.34 4.35 -20.88
N ARG A 211 -6.85 3.24 -20.30
CA ARG A 211 -5.56 2.61 -20.62
C ARG A 211 -5.71 1.27 -21.33
N HIS A 212 -6.76 0.52 -21.00
CA HIS A 212 -7.09 -0.78 -21.60
C HIS A 212 -8.20 -0.58 -22.62
N ALA A 213 -8.06 -1.07 -23.86
CA ALA A 213 -9.05 -0.78 -24.90
C ALA A 213 -10.40 -1.47 -24.62
N SER A 214 -10.40 -2.52 -23.77
CA SER A 214 -11.63 -3.16 -23.29
C SER A 214 -11.46 -3.79 -21.91
N PHE A 215 -12.59 -4.15 -21.29
CA PHE A 215 -12.56 -4.96 -20.06
C PHE A 215 -11.91 -6.33 -20.30
N ALA A 216 -12.06 -6.92 -21.49
CA ALA A 216 -11.43 -8.19 -21.82
C ALA A 216 -9.90 -8.08 -21.83
N GLU A 217 -9.34 -6.99 -22.38
CA GLU A 217 -7.91 -6.72 -22.33
C GLU A 217 -7.40 -6.49 -20.90
N TYR A 218 -8.17 -5.77 -20.08
CA TYR A 218 -7.84 -5.59 -18.66
C TYR A 218 -7.77 -6.92 -17.90
N VAL A 219 -8.72 -7.83 -18.17
CA VAL A 219 -8.73 -9.18 -17.63
C VAL A 219 -7.51 -9.96 -18.11
N ALA A 220 -7.23 -9.93 -19.41
CA ALA A 220 -6.09 -10.63 -20.02
C ALA A 220 -4.73 -10.14 -19.45
N ALA A 221 -4.58 -8.83 -19.25
CA ALA A 221 -3.41 -8.23 -18.63
C ALA A 221 -3.16 -8.76 -17.21
N LYS A 222 -4.22 -8.84 -16.38
CA LYS A 222 -4.10 -9.38 -15.03
C LYS A 222 -3.87 -10.89 -15.00
N ALA A 223 -4.46 -11.62 -15.94
CA ALA A 223 -4.27 -13.07 -16.07
C ALA A 223 -2.82 -13.45 -16.41
N GLN A 224 -2.01 -12.53 -16.95
CA GLN A 224 -0.58 -12.77 -17.21
C GLN A 224 0.17 -13.22 -15.95
N ILE A 225 -0.27 -12.85 -14.74
CA ILE A 225 0.38 -13.27 -13.49
C ILE A 225 0.53 -14.80 -13.35
N PHE A 226 -0.32 -15.58 -14.02
CA PHE A 226 -0.29 -17.04 -14.01
C PHE A 226 0.50 -17.65 -15.18
N ARG A 227 0.90 -16.85 -16.17
CA ARG A 227 1.41 -17.32 -17.47
C ARG A 227 2.59 -18.27 -17.35
N ASN A 228 3.52 -17.97 -16.44
CA ASN A 228 4.75 -18.73 -16.28
C ASN A 228 4.70 -19.69 -15.08
N GLN A 229 3.57 -19.77 -14.37
CA GLN A 229 3.41 -20.72 -13.27
C GLN A 229 3.39 -22.16 -13.79
N LYS A 230 3.93 -23.08 -13.00
CA LYS A 230 3.97 -24.52 -13.24
C LYS A 230 3.09 -25.26 -12.22
N GLU A 231 3.00 -26.58 -12.36
CA GLU A 231 2.14 -27.45 -11.54
C GLU A 231 2.50 -27.45 -10.03
N ASP A 232 3.70 -27.05 -9.67
CA ASP A 232 4.16 -26.92 -8.28
C ASP A 232 3.91 -25.53 -7.68
N ASP A 233 3.45 -24.57 -8.48
CA ASP A 233 3.04 -23.24 -8.00
C ASP A 233 1.57 -23.23 -7.58
N TYR A 234 1.14 -22.13 -6.95
CA TYR A 234 -0.22 -21.93 -6.47
C TYR A 234 -0.90 -20.71 -7.11
N ALA A 235 -2.14 -20.90 -7.55
CA ALA A 235 -3.06 -19.85 -7.95
C ALA A 235 -4.20 -19.71 -6.94
N ILE A 236 -4.21 -18.61 -6.20
CA ILE A 236 -5.25 -18.26 -5.24
C ILE A 236 -6.34 -17.44 -5.94
N LEU A 237 -7.56 -17.98 -6.02
CA LEU A 237 -8.62 -17.45 -6.87
C LEU A 237 -9.91 -17.20 -6.10
N ASN A 238 -10.53 -16.04 -6.33
CA ASN A 238 -11.84 -15.72 -5.79
C ASN A 238 -12.94 -16.53 -6.48
N ALA A 239 -13.58 -17.46 -5.78
CA ALA A 239 -14.69 -18.22 -6.32
C ALA A 239 -16.02 -17.44 -6.37
N ASP A 240 -16.12 -16.31 -5.67
CA ASP A 240 -17.32 -15.46 -5.71
C ASP A 240 -17.38 -14.54 -6.93
N ASP A 241 -16.25 -14.33 -7.60
CA ASP A 241 -16.13 -13.52 -8.81
C ASP A 241 -16.20 -14.43 -10.06
N PRO A 242 -17.27 -14.36 -10.88
CA PRO A 242 -17.43 -15.21 -12.05
C PRO A 242 -16.34 -15.01 -13.10
N THR A 243 -15.79 -13.79 -13.24
CA THR A 243 -14.73 -13.50 -14.21
C THR A 243 -13.41 -14.13 -13.76
N VAL A 244 -13.08 -14.05 -12.47
CA VAL A 244 -11.91 -14.75 -11.89
C VAL A 244 -12.07 -16.27 -12.02
N LEU A 245 -13.23 -16.80 -11.65
CA LEU A 245 -13.50 -18.24 -11.72
C LEU A 245 -13.44 -18.77 -13.17
N GLY A 246 -13.86 -17.96 -14.14
CA GLY A 246 -13.80 -18.30 -15.57
C GLY A 246 -12.38 -18.48 -16.12
N LEU A 247 -11.36 -17.91 -15.46
CA LEU A 247 -9.95 -18.08 -15.85
C LEU A 247 -9.35 -19.39 -15.33
N ALA A 248 -9.93 -19.98 -14.29
CA ALA A 248 -9.38 -21.15 -13.59
C ALA A 248 -9.05 -22.35 -14.51
N PRO A 249 -9.84 -22.70 -15.55
CA PRO A 249 -9.53 -23.84 -16.42
C PRO A 249 -8.21 -23.69 -17.18
N ALA A 250 -7.81 -22.46 -17.53
CA ALA A 250 -6.59 -22.18 -18.31
C ALA A 250 -5.31 -22.11 -17.46
N ILE A 251 -5.44 -22.09 -16.12
CA ILE A 251 -4.31 -21.99 -15.20
C ILE A 251 -3.72 -23.38 -14.96
N ALA A 252 -2.40 -23.51 -15.13
CA ALA A 252 -1.66 -24.77 -15.00
C ALA A 252 -1.31 -25.13 -13.54
N SER A 253 -1.12 -24.13 -12.68
CA SER A 253 -0.78 -24.29 -11.27
C SER A 253 -1.90 -24.86 -10.41
N GLN A 254 -1.56 -25.24 -9.18
CA GLN A 254 -2.53 -25.72 -8.20
C GLN A 254 -3.49 -24.60 -7.80
N LYS A 255 -4.79 -24.85 -7.98
CA LYS A 255 -5.83 -23.86 -7.71
C LYS A 255 -6.28 -23.97 -6.26
N VAL A 256 -6.21 -22.88 -5.54
CA VAL A 256 -6.77 -22.74 -4.19
C VAL A 256 -7.81 -21.64 -4.23
N PHE A 257 -9.05 -22.03 -3.98
CA PHE A 257 -10.16 -21.09 -4.03
C PHE A 257 -10.37 -20.44 -2.67
N PHE A 258 -10.86 -19.20 -2.69
CA PHE A 258 -11.46 -18.59 -1.52
C PHE A 258 -12.87 -18.09 -1.82
N SER A 259 -13.73 -18.11 -0.81
CA SER A 259 -15.11 -17.65 -0.95
C SER A 259 -15.73 -17.21 0.36
N ARG A 260 -16.43 -16.09 0.33
CA ARG A 260 -17.27 -15.64 1.44
C ARG A 260 -18.67 -16.24 1.37
N ARG A 261 -19.13 -16.68 0.20
CA ARG A 261 -20.55 -17.02 -0.06
C ARG A 261 -20.80 -18.50 -0.35
N ARG A 262 -19.81 -19.21 -0.89
CA ARG A 262 -19.93 -20.58 -1.37
C ARG A 262 -19.31 -21.55 -0.38
N ASP A 263 -19.93 -22.71 -0.24
CA ASP A 263 -19.32 -23.85 0.40
C ASP A 263 -18.39 -24.55 -0.62
N LEU A 264 -17.08 -24.43 -0.38
CA LEU A 264 -16.03 -24.94 -1.27
C LEU A 264 -15.52 -26.30 -0.76
N PRO A 265 -15.38 -27.34 -1.61
CA PRO A 265 -14.82 -28.62 -1.17
C PRO A 265 -13.37 -28.50 -0.69
N ASP A 266 -12.61 -27.57 -1.26
CA ASP A 266 -11.23 -27.24 -0.89
C ASP A 266 -11.02 -25.72 -1.00
N GLY A 267 -10.25 -25.14 -0.08
CA GLY A 267 -9.91 -23.72 -0.08
C GLY A 267 -10.06 -23.03 1.28
N VAL A 268 -10.23 -21.70 1.24
CA VAL A 268 -10.53 -20.88 2.42
C VAL A 268 -11.92 -20.26 2.27
N LEU A 269 -12.84 -20.63 3.16
CA LEU A 269 -14.24 -20.25 3.06
C LEU A 269 -14.81 -19.68 4.36
N VAL A 270 -15.95 -19.01 4.26
CA VAL A 270 -16.75 -18.64 5.43
C VAL A 270 -17.83 -19.69 5.65
N SER A 271 -17.85 -20.29 6.84
CA SER A 271 -18.89 -21.23 7.26
C SER A 271 -19.30 -20.96 8.71
N ASN A 272 -20.61 -20.79 8.95
CA ASN A 272 -21.17 -20.54 10.28
C ASN A 272 -20.49 -19.40 11.08
N GLY A 273 -20.16 -18.29 10.40
CA GLY A 273 -19.48 -17.14 11.03
C GLY A 273 -18.00 -17.35 11.30
N LYS A 274 -17.38 -18.39 10.73
CA LYS A 274 -15.95 -18.70 10.88
C LYS A 274 -15.24 -18.69 9.54
N VAL A 275 -13.99 -18.27 9.54
CA VAL A 275 -13.05 -18.53 8.45
C VAL A 275 -12.51 -19.95 8.62
N VAL A 276 -12.71 -20.78 7.61
CA VAL A 276 -12.36 -22.20 7.61
C VAL A 276 -11.36 -22.46 6.49
N TYR A 277 -10.30 -23.21 6.80
CA TYR A 277 -9.39 -23.78 5.82
C TYR A 277 -9.69 -25.26 5.63
N ARG A 278 -9.94 -25.65 4.38
CA ARG A 278 -10.31 -27.02 4.00
C ARG A 278 -9.38 -27.52 2.91
N VAL A 279 -8.74 -28.67 3.15
CA VAL A 279 -7.92 -29.37 2.15
C VAL A 279 -8.10 -30.87 2.30
N ARG A 280 -8.64 -31.51 1.26
CA ARG A 280 -8.97 -32.94 1.19
C ARG A 280 -9.87 -33.35 2.36
N ASN A 281 -9.32 -34.03 3.36
CA ASN A 281 -10.04 -34.53 4.52
C ASN A 281 -9.75 -33.70 5.79
N LEU A 282 -8.97 -32.62 5.67
CA LEU A 282 -8.70 -31.70 6.76
C LEU A 282 -9.64 -30.51 6.67
N GLU A 283 -10.31 -30.22 7.77
CA GLU A 283 -11.04 -28.96 7.98
C GLU A 283 -10.56 -28.35 9.29
N ARG A 284 -10.18 -27.06 9.24
CA ARG A 284 -9.76 -26.31 10.42
C ARG A 284 -10.41 -24.93 10.42
N ALA A 285 -11.14 -24.62 11.49
CA ALA A 285 -11.55 -23.25 11.77
C ALA A 285 -10.33 -22.44 12.21
N LEU A 286 -10.10 -21.31 11.55
CA LEU A 286 -8.94 -20.45 11.78
C LEU A 286 -9.28 -19.28 12.70
N LEU A 287 -10.39 -18.58 12.45
CA LEU A 287 -10.87 -17.46 13.26
C LEU A 287 -12.37 -17.24 13.09
N GLU A 288 -13.00 -16.50 14.02
CA GLU A 288 -14.37 -16.02 13.84
C GLU A 288 -14.37 -14.79 12.93
N THR A 289 -15.37 -14.64 12.06
CA THR A 289 -15.45 -13.47 11.15
C THR A 289 -15.64 -12.16 11.92
N ARG A 290 -16.18 -12.22 13.14
CA ARG A 290 -16.34 -11.06 14.02
C ARG A 290 -15.02 -10.55 14.60
N ASP A 291 -13.98 -11.38 14.58
CA ASP A 291 -12.64 -11.01 15.07
C ASP A 291 -11.85 -10.24 14.00
N VAL A 292 -12.39 -10.11 12.78
CA VAL A 292 -11.81 -9.28 11.72
C VAL A 292 -12.13 -7.81 12.01
N SER A 293 -11.10 -7.04 12.36
CA SER A 293 -11.21 -5.61 12.68
C SER A 293 -11.58 -4.73 11.48
N LEU A 294 -11.32 -5.21 10.25
CA LEU A 294 -11.57 -4.45 9.03
C LEU A 294 -13.07 -4.35 8.70
N GLN A 295 -13.53 -3.13 8.38
CA GLN A 295 -14.93 -2.87 8.06
C GLN A 295 -15.32 -3.33 6.64
N GLY A 296 -16.54 -3.87 6.51
CA GLY A 296 -17.14 -4.22 5.22
C GLY A 296 -16.82 -5.63 4.71
N THR A 297 -17.79 -6.23 4.02
CA THR A 297 -17.69 -7.64 3.56
C THR A 297 -16.59 -7.87 2.52
N PHE A 298 -16.23 -6.85 1.74
CA PHE A 298 -15.13 -6.95 0.77
C PHE A 298 -13.76 -7.04 1.47
N ASN A 299 -13.62 -6.50 2.69
CA ASN A 299 -12.39 -6.68 3.46
C ASN A 299 -12.28 -8.09 4.02
N LEU A 300 -13.40 -8.74 4.33
CA LEU A 300 -13.40 -10.18 4.63
C LEU A 300 -12.87 -10.98 3.43
N GLU A 301 -13.27 -10.64 2.19
CA GLU A 301 -12.72 -11.29 0.99
C GLU A 301 -11.20 -11.10 0.86
N ASN A 302 -10.68 -9.91 1.20
CA ASN A 302 -9.23 -9.66 1.26
C ASN A 302 -8.54 -10.55 2.32
N VAL A 303 -9.16 -10.72 3.49
CA VAL A 303 -8.67 -11.60 4.56
C VAL A 303 -8.62 -13.05 4.07
N LEU A 304 -9.68 -13.55 3.44
CA LEU A 304 -9.73 -14.93 2.94
C LEU A 304 -8.62 -15.18 1.91
N ALA A 305 -8.36 -14.22 1.03
CA ALA A 305 -7.29 -14.30 0.03
C ALA A 305 -5.89 -14.32 0.68
N ALA A 306 -5.64 -13.43 1.64
CA ALA A 306 -4.37 -13.39 2.37
C ALA A 306 -4.16 -14.68 3.19
N VAL A 307 -5.20 -15.17 3.86
CA VAL A 307 -5.15 -16.42 4.63
C VAL A 307 -4.89 -17.61 3.71
N ALA A 308 -5.54 -17.69 2.54
CA ALA A 308 -5.30 -18.76 1.57
C ALA A 308 -3.84 -18.79 1.10
N ALA A 309 -3.29 -17.62 0.74
CA ALA A 309 -1.89 -17.48 0.37
C ALA A 309 -0.94 -17.85 1.53
N ALA A 310 -1.24 -17.43 2.76
CA ALA A 310 -0.45 -17.76 3.94
C ALA A 310 -0.45 -19.27 4.25
N CYS A 311 -1.60 -19.93 4.14
CA CYS A 311 -1.72 -21.36 4.41
C CYS A 311 -0.89 -22.21 3.43
N VAL A 312 -0.87 -21.88 2.14
CA VAL A 312 -0.04 -22.62 1.15
C VAL A 312 1.45 -22.38 1.35
N LEU A 313 1.83 -21.24 1.94
CA LEU A 313 3.21 -20.92 2.33
C LEU A 313 3.62 -21.55 3.67
N GLY A 314 2.70 -22.27 4.35
CA GLY A 314 2.99 -22.94 5.61
C GLY A 314 2.97 -22.02 6.83
N ALA A 315 2.22 -20.91 6.78
CA ALA A 315 2.01 -20.04 7.94
C ALA A 315 1.38 -20.79 9.12
N ASP A 316 1.81 -20.44 10.33
CA ASP A 316 1.25 -20.98 11.55
C ASP A 316 -0.20 -20.46 11.75
N PHE A 317 -1.12 -21.36 12.09
CA PHE A 317 -2.53 -21.01 12.15
C PHE A 317 -2.88 -20.08 13.33
N ASP A 318 -2.15 -20.16 14.45
CA ASP A 318 -2.34 -19.24 15.57
C ASP A 318 -1.80 -17.86 15.24
N ALA A 319 -0.64 -17.79 14.56
CA ALA A 319 -0.10 -16.55 14.01
C ALA A 319 -1.05 -15.91 12.99
N VAL A 320 -1.68 -16.70 12.10
CA VAL A 320 -2.72 -16.22 11.18
C VAL A 320 -3.87 -15.56 11.95
N ARG A 321 -4.41 -16.26 12.95
CA ARG A 321 -5.53 -15.75 13.77
C ARG A 321 -5.16 -14.45 14.48
N GLN A 322 -3.99 -14.41 15.11
CA GLN A 322 -3.52 -13.22 15.83
C GLN A 322 -3.31 -12.04 14.88
N ALA A 323 -2.57 -12.24 13.79
CA ALA A 323 -2.26 -11.18 12.84
C ALA A 323 -3.53 -10.59 12.21
N VAL A 324 -4.51 -11.43 11.85
CA VAL A 324 -5.79 -10.94 11.30
C VAL A 324 -6.59 -10.13 12.32
N ALA A 325 -6.62 -10.56 13.59
CA ALA A 325 -7.36 -9.85 14.64
C ALA A 325 -6.74 -8.47 14.95
N GLU A 326 -5.41 -8.40 14.98
CA GLU A 326 -4.67 -7.17 15.30
C GLU A 326 -4.55 -6.21 14.10
N PHE A 327 -4.71 -6.72 12.87
CA PHE A 327 -4.52 -5.94 11.66
C PHE A 327 -5.47 -4.74 11.59
N GLN A 328 -4.88 -3.55 11.60
CA GLN A 328 -5.56 -2.30 11.34
C GLN A 328 -5.59 -2.03 9.84
N ALA A 329 -6.62 -1.33 9.38
CA ALA A 329 -6.70 -0.90 7.99
C ALA A 329 -5.47 -0.08 7.59
N VAL A 330 -5.06 -0.21 6.33
CA VAL A 330 -3.96 0.58 5.77
C VAL A 330 -4.34 2.07 5.83
N GLU A 331 -3.36 2.91 6.14
CA GLU A 331 -3.56 4.36 6.25
C GLU A 331 -4.34 4.91 5.04
N HIS A 332 -5.34 5.75 5.30
CA HIS A 332 -6.22 6.36 4.30
C HIS A 332 -7.15 5.41 3.52
N ARG A 333 -7.33 4.16 3.95
CA ARG A 333 -8.23 3.16 3.32
C ARG A 333 -9.26 2.62 4.32
N LEU A 334 -10.40 3.30 4.47
CA LEU A 334 -11.36 3.06 5.56
C LEU A 334 -10.65 2.89 6.92
N GLU A 335 -9.64 3.72 7.16
CA GLU A 335 -8.85 3.74 8.38
C GLU A 335 -9.70 4.28 9.52
N TYR A 336 -9.96 3.46 10.55
CA TYR A 336 -10.55 3.95 11.79
C TYR A 336 -9.58 4.92 12.46
N VAL A 337 -10.05 6.13 12.72
CA VAL A 337 -9.24 7.18 13.37
C VAL A 337 -9.51 7.21 14.87
N ARG A 338 -10.77 7.48 15.26
CA ARG A 338 -11.17 7.63 16.67
C ARG A 338 -12.69 7.60 16.83
N THR A 339 -13.14 7.45 18.07
CA THR A 339 -14.51 7.73 18.48
C THR A 339 -14.57 8.95 19.41
N ILE A 340 -15.41 9.93 19.08
CA ILE A 340 -15.65 11.14 19.89
C ILE A 340 -17.14 11.19 20.23
N CYS A 341 -17.50 11.22 21.52
CA CYS A 341 -18.91 11.25 21.96
C CYS A 341 -19.80 10.15 21.34
N GLY A 342 -19.25 8.97 21.04
CA GLY A 342 -19.98 7.88 20.39
C GLY A 342 -20.05 7.95 18.87
N VAL A 343 -19.51 9.00 18.24
CA VAL A 343 -19.38 9.14 16.78
C VAL A 343 -18.04 8.57 16.32
N GLN A 344 -18.04 7.68 15.33
CA GLN A 344 -16.81 7.07 14.81
C GLN A 344 -16.29 7.84 13.58
N PHE A 345 -14.99 8.07 13.50
CA PHE A 345 -14.35 8.76 12.39
C PHE A 345 -13.54 7.79 11.54
N TYR A 346 -13.77 7.80 10.23
CA TYR A 346 -13.06 6.96 9.26
C TYR A 346 -12.41 7.81 8.17
N ASN A 347 -11.13 7.54 7.93
CA ASN A 347 -10.31 8.16 6.91
C ASN A 347 -10.22 7.23 5.69
N ASP A 348 -10.90 7.60 4.62
CA ASP A 348 -10.82 6.94 3.32
C ASP A 348 -10.39 7.92 2.22
N SER A 349 -9.41 8.79 2.53
CA SER A 349 -8.90 9.80 1.60
C SER A 349 -8.40 9.21 0.27
N LYS A 350 -8.03 7.91 0.23
CA LYS A 350 -7.65 7.21 -1.00
C LYS A 350 -8.81 6.97 -1.97
N ALA A 351 -10.06 7.08 -1.53
CA ALA A 351 -11.26 6.98 -2.37
C ALA A 351 -11.40 8.20 -3.31
N THR A 352 -10.52 8.28 -4.30
CA THR A 352 -10.44 9.35 -5.30
C THR A 352 -11.30 9.09 -6.54
N SER A 353 -12.29 8.19 -6.43
CA SER A 353 -13.25 7.85 -7.48
C SER A 353 -14.61 7.51 -6.89
N VAL A 354 -15.65 7.66 -7.71
CA VAL A 354 -17.04 7.33 -7.35
C VAL A 354 -17.19 5.87 -6.92
N ASP A 355 -16.60 4.92 -7.64
CA ASP A 355 -16.65 3.49 -7.29
C ASP A 355 -15.97 3.19 -5.93
N ALA A 356 -14.86 3.87 -5.63
CA ALA A 356 -14.19 3.70 -4.34
C ALA A 356 -15.09 4.19 -3.18
N THR A 357 -15.72 5.36 -3.34
CA THR A 357 -16.66 5.87 -2.33
C THR A 357 -17.91 4.99 -2.20
N ALA A 358 -18.43 4.43 -3.29
CA ALA A 358 -19.54 3.49 -3.24
C ALA A 358 -19.21 2.26 -2.37
N LYS A 359 -18.00 1.69 -2.58
CA LYS A 359 -17.51 0.57 -1.77
C LYS A 359 -17.34 0.95 -0.30
N ALA A 360 -16.78 2.12 -0.03
CA ALA A 360 -16.62 2.66 1.31
C ALA A 360 -17.96 2.78 2.05
N LEU A 361 -18.97 3.38 1.42
CA LEU A 361 -20.31 3.52 1.97
C LEU A 361 -20.97 2.17 2.24
N SER A 362 -20.78 1.18 1.36
CA SER A 362 -21.34 -0.16 1.55
C SER A 362 -20.78 -0.92 2.77
N ALA A 363 -19.66 -0.45 3.35
CA ALA A 363 -19.05 -1.05 4.53
C ALA A 363 -19.85 -0.80 5.82
N PHE A 364 -20.75 0.18 5.82
CA PHE A 364 -21.48 0.62 7.01
C PHE A 364 -22.95 0.22 6.96
N ASP A 365 -23.43 -0.32 8.08
CA ASP A 365 -24.81 -0.71 8.34
C ASP A 365 -25.61 0.34 9.13
N ARG A 366 -25.00 1.51 9.36
CA ARG A 366 -25.47 2.61 10.21
C ARG A 366 -25.37 3.96 9.50
N PRO A 367 -26.01 5.03 10.01
CA PRO A 367 -25.99 6.33 9.34
C PRO A 367 -24.59 6.94 9.22
N VAL A 368 -24.32 7.56 8.07
CA VAL A 368 -23.03 8.18 7.74
C VAL A 368 -23.20 9.68 7.47
N CYS A 369 -22.38 10.51 8.09
CA CYS A 369 -22.08 11.88 7.71
C CYS A 369 -20.89 11.85 6.74
N LEU A 370 -21.17 12.05 5.44
CA LEU A 370 -20.20 11.80 4.36
C LEU A 370 -19.54 13.11 3.92
N ILE A 371 -18.21 13.13 3.87
CA ILE A 371 -17.42 14.24 3.31
C ILE A 371 -17.03 13.89 1.87
N LEU A 372 -17.46 14.72 0.91
CA LEU A 372 -17.25 14.57 -0.54
C LEU A 372 -16.52 15.79 -1.11
N GLY A 373 -15.74 15.58 -2.17
CA GLY A 373 -15.21 16.67 -2.99
C GLY A 373 -13.69 16.75 -3.08
N GLY A 374 -13.22 17.74 -3.82
CA GLY A 374 -11.85 17.87 -4.31
C GLY A 374 -11.81 18.20 -5.81
N LYS A 375 -10.74 17.82 -6.50
CA LYS A 375 -10.60 17.97 -7.95
C LYS A 375 -11.33 16.85 -8.70
N ASP A 376 -12.32 17.24 -9.48
CA ASP A 376 -13.11 16.35 -10.32
C ASP A 376 -12.26 15.67 -11.40
N LYS A 377 -12.61 14.42 -11.72
CA LYS A 377 -11.97 13.60 -12.78
C LYS A 377 -12.87 13.40 -14.00
N GLY A 378 -14.05 14.01 -14.03
CA GLY A 378 -14.96 13.96 -15.18
C GLY A 378 -16.03 12.87 -15.11
N ALA A 379 -15.92 11.92 -14.17
CA ALA A 379 -16.92 10.86 -14.00
C ALA A 379 -18.22 11.38 -13.35
N PRO A 380 -19.39 10.83 -13.68
CA PRO A 380 -20.65 11.21 -13.06
C PRO A 380 -20.76 10.69 -11.62
N TYR A 381 -21.33 11.49 -10.70
CA TYR A 381 -21.54 11.10 -9.30
C TYR A 381 -22.88 10.36 -9.08
N ALA A 382 -23.79 10.43 -10.05
CA ALA A 382 -25.11 9.80 -10.01
C ALA A 382 -25.15 8.33 -9.51
N PRO A 383 -24.15 7.47 -9.80
CA PRO A 383 -24.11 6.10 -9.26
C PRO A 383 -24.08 6.00 -7.73
N LEU A 384 -23.71 7.06 -7.00
CA LEU A 384 -23.73 7.06 -5.53
C LEU A 384 -25.13 7.23 -4.94
N ARG A 385 -26.10 7.74 -5.71
CA ARG A 385 -27.43 8.12 -5.20
C ARG A 385 -28.12 7.01 -4.39
N PRO A 386 -28.21 5.75 -4.84
CA PRO A 386 -28.91 4.71 -4.08
C PRO A 386 -28.27 4.42 -2.71
N LEU A 387 -26.94 4.52 -2.62
CA LEU A 387 -26.21 4.32 -1.36
C LEU A 387 -26.35 5.54 -0.45
N ILE A 388 -26.35 6.74 -1.02
CA ILE A 388 -26.54 7.98 -0.26
C ILE A 388 -27.95 8.00 0.36
N GLU A 389 -28.99 7.75 -0.43
CA GLU A 389 -30.38 7.75 0.03
C GLU A 389 -30.63 6.73 1.16
N SER A 390 -29.91 5.59 1.15
CA SER A 390 -30.10 4.52 2.13
C SER A 390 -29.20 4.61 3.36
N ARG A 391 -28.05 5.29 3.30
CA ARG A 391 -27.02 5.26 4.36
C ARG A 391 -26.60 6.63 4.88
N VAL A 392 -26.76 7.70 4.08
CA VAL A 392 -26.14 8.98 4.39
C VAL A 392 -27.14 9.92 5.06
N ARG A 393 -26.81 10.36 6.27
CA ARG A 393 -27.58 11.36 7.02
C ARG A 393 -27.43 12.75 6.41
N CYS A 394 -26.21 13.13 6.08
CA CYS A 394 -25.88 14.42 5.50
C CYS A 394 -24.53 14.36 4.76
N MET A 395 -24.41 15.13 3.69
CA MET A 395 -23.20 15.28 2.89
C MET A 395 -22.55 16.64 3.13
N PHE A 396 -21.22 16.65 3.23
CA PHE A 396 -20.40 17.85 3.47
C PHE A 396 -19.43 18.01 2.30
N LEU A 397 -19.66 19.03 1.48
CA LEU A 397 -18.97 19.22 0.20
C LEU A 397 -17.77 20.14 0.35
N ILE A 398 -16.60 19.70 -0.13
CA ILE A 398 -15.34 20.44 -0.12
C ILE A 398 -14.77 20.61 -1.53
N GLY A 399 -13.89 21.58 -1.72
CA GLY A 399 -13.08 21.70 -2.93
C GLY A 399 -13.84 22.07 -4.20
N ALA A 400 -13.13 22.01 -5.32
CA ALA A 400 -13.56 22.55 -6.61
C ALA A 400 -14.77 21.82 -7.23
N ALA A 401 -14.96 20.53 -6.93
CA ALA A 401 -16.06 19.72 -7.44
C ALA A 401 -17.40 19.92 -6.72
N ALA A 402 -17.46 20.76 -5.67
CA ALA A 402 -18.64 20.87 -4.81
C ALA A 402 -19.93 21.21 -5.58
N ASP A 403 -19.87 22.12 -6.57
CA ASP A 403 -21.02 22.47 -7.40
C ASP A 403 -21.56 21.28 -8.20
N ARG A 404 -20.68 20.63 -8.95
CA ARG A 404 -21.03 19.47 -9.77
C ARG A 404 -21.59 18.32 -8.93
N ILE A 405 -20.98 18.05 -7.76
CA ILE A 405 -21.47 17.01 -6.84
C ILE A 405 -22.87 17.36 -6.33
N ALA A 406 -23.11 18.63 -5.98
CA ALA A 406 -24.42 19.09 -5.51
C ALA A 406 -25.50 18.94 -6.59
N GLU A 407 -25.17 19.21 -7.86
CA GLU A 407 -26.07 19.03 -8.99
C GLU A 407 -26.39 17.54 -9.22
N ASP A 408 -25.38 16.69 -9.38
CA ASP A 408 -25.56 15.25 -9.66
C ASP A 408 -26.32 14.52 -8.53
N LEU A 409 -26.10 14.94 -7.29
CA LEU A 409 -26.67 14.30 -6.09
C LEU A 409 -27.86 15.06 -5.52
N ALA A 410 -28.38 16.07 -6.21
CA ALA A 410 -29.53 16.87 -5.80
C ALA A 410 -30.70 15.99 -5.32
N GLY A 411 -31.18 16.22 -4.10
CA GLY A 411 -32.33 15.50 -3.51
C GLY A 411 -32.04 14.12 -2.93
N SER A 412 -30.81 13.61 -2.97
CA SER A 412 -30.47 12.28 -2.43
C SER A 412 -30.27 12.25 -0.91
N ALA A 413 -29.76 13.33 -0.31
CA ALA A 413 -29.66 13.54 1.13
C ALA A 413 -29.47 15.03 1.42
N GLY A 414 -29.51 15.42 2.70
CA GLY A 414 -29.12 16.77 3.12
C GLY A 414 -27.68 17.08 2.69
N MET A 415 -27.42 18.31 2.24
CA MET A 415 -26.11 18.75 1.74
C MET A 415 -25.70 20.08 2.36
N VAL A 416 -24.44 20.18 2.76
CA VAL A 416 -23.82 21.40 3.26
C VAL A 416 -22.56 21.68 2.43
N ARG A 417 -22.44 22.89 1.90
CA ARG A 417 -21.22 23.37 1.23
C ARG A 417 -20.26 23.86 2.30
N SER A 418 -19.28 23.03 2.65
CA SER A 418 -18.32 23.30 3.71
C SER A 418 -17.09 24.04 3.21
N GLY A 419 -16.77 23.93 1.92
CA GLY A 419 -15.63 24.60 1.29
C GLY A 419 -14.31 23.91 1.58
N ASP A 420 -13.94 23.79 2.85
CA ASP A 420 -12.70 23.16 3.31
C ASP A 420 -12.95 21.98 4.26
N LEU A 421 -11.88 21.18 4.47
CA LEU A 421 -11.93 19.95 5.25
C LEU A 421 -12.14 20.18 6.76
N GLU A 422 -11.57 21.24 7.34
CA GLU A 422 -11.73 21.55 8.77
C GLU A 422 -13.21 21.88 9.06
N THR A 423 -13.78 22.75 8.25
CA THR A 423 -15.19 23.15 8.32
C THR A 423 -16.09 21.93 8.13
N ALA A 424 -15.80 21.07 7.14
CA ALA A 424 -16.58 19.87 6.88
C ALA A 424 -16.58 18.90 8.06
N VAL A 425 -15.40 18.59 8.65
CA VAL A 425 -15.28 17.67 9.79
C VAL A 425 -16.07 18.18 11.00
N ARG A 426 -15.99 19.47 11.31
CA ARG A 426 -16.70 20.08 12.43
C ARG A 426 -18.21 20.09 12.23
N GLN A 427 -18.67 20.41 11.03
CA GLN A 427 -20.09 20.39 10.68
C GLN A 427 -20.64 18.96 10.68
N ALA A 428 -19.87 17.99 10.16
CA ALA A 428 -20.20 16.57 10.19
C ALA A 428 -20.35 16.05 11.62
N PHE A 429 -19.40 16.36 12.51
CA PHE A 429 -19.50 15.98 13.92
C PHE A 429 -20.72 16.60 14.62
N LYS A 430 -21.05 17.85 14.32
CA LYS A 430 -22.23 18.51 14.90
C LYS A 430 -23.56 17.90 14.41
N ALA A 431 -23.59 17.38 13.20
CA ALA A 431 -24.78 16.75 12.61
C ALA A 431 -24.91 15.26 12.98
N ALA A 432 -23.83 14.62 13.42
CA ALA A 432 -23.79 13.21 13.78
C ALA A 432 -24.41 12.96 15.18
N GLU A 433 -25.06 11.81 15.32
CA GLU A 433 -25.55 11.30 16.61
C GLU A 433 -24.63 10.20 17.15
N SER A 434 -24.72 9.89 18.45
CA SER A 434 -23.98 8.77 19.04
C SER A 434 -24.35 7.47 18.33
N GLY A 435 -23.36 6.75 17.80
CA GLY A 435 -23.53 5.56 16.96
C GLY A 435 -23.31 5.83 15.47
N ASP A 436 -23.39 7.08 15.02
CA ASP A 436 -23.15 7.45 13.62
C ASP A 436 -21.65 7.43 13.27
N VAL A 437 -21.39 7.50 11.97
CA VAL A 437 -20.06 7.56 11.37
C VAL A 437 -19.84 8.89 10.67
N VAL A 438 -18.67 9.52 10.87
CA VAL A 438 -18.14 10.57 10.00
C VAL A 438 -17.11 9.93 9.06
N LEU A 439 -17.38 9.96 7.76
CA LEU A 439 -16.56 9.32 6.74
C LEU A 439 -15.97 10.35 5.77
N LEU A 440 -14.64 10.46 5.72
CA LEU A 440 -13.96 11.10 4.60
C LEU A 440 -13.81 10.10 3.45
N SER A 441 -14.65 10.19 2.44
CA SER A 441 -14.57 9.35 1.22
C SER A 441 -14.86 10.21 -0.01
N PRO A 442 -13.88 10.96 -0.51
CA PRO A 442 -14.11 12.19 -1.27
C PRO A 442 -14.66 12.01 -2.69
N ALA A 443 -14.54 10.82 -3.29
CA ALA A 443 -14.82 10.53 -4.70
C ALA A 443 -13.99 11.34 -5.73
N CYS A 444 -13.12 12.24 -5.27
CA CYS A 444 -12.33 13.17 -6.07
C CYS A 444 -10.82 13.08 -5.80
N ALA A 445 -10.01 13.54 -6.77
CA ALA A 445 -8.60 13.82 -6.51
C ALA A 445 -8.44 14.95 -5.48
N SER A 446 -7.25 15.10 -4.90
CA SER A 446 -6.96 16.04 -3.81
C SER A 446 -6.27 17.33 -4.24
N TYR A 447 -5.81 17.40 -5.50
CA TYR A 447 -4.86 18.40 -5.99
C TYR A 447 -5.35 19.85 -6.03
N ASP A 448 -6.63 20.09 -5.77
CA ASP A 448 -7.20 21.44 -5.66
C ASP A 448 -6.91 22.10 -4.32
N GLN A 449 -6.82 21.31 -3.24
CA GLN A 449 -6.63 21.82 -1.87
C GLN A 449 -5.44 21.20 -1.13
N PHE A 450 -4.84 20.13 -1.68
CA PHE A 450 -3.79 19.35 -1.02
C PHE A 450 -2.73 18.86 -2.01
N ARG A 451 -1.50 18.63 -1.53
CA ARG A 451 -0.40 18.07 -2.34
C ARG A 451 -0.74 16.71 -2.94
N ASP A 452 -1.32 15.83 -2.14
CA ASP A 452 -1.70 14.47 -2.50
C ASP A 452 -2.81 13.96 -1.55
N PHE A 453 -3.29 12.73 -1.77
CA PHE A 453 -4.38 12.18 -0.97
C PHE A 453 -3.89 11.79 0.43
N GLU A 454 -2.62 11.44 0.58
CA GLU A 454 -1.99 11.14 1.86
C GLU A 454 -1.97 12.40 2.75
N HIS A 455 -1.59 13.55 2.20
CA HIS A 455 -1.64 14.85 2.86
C HIS A 455 -3.06 15.18 3.32
N ARG A 456 -4.06 15.05 2.44
CA ARG A 456 -5.48 15.23 2.81
C ARG A 456 -5.91 14.30 3.95
N GLY A 457 -5.48 13.04 3.89
CA GLY A 457 -5.81 12.03 4.89
C GLY A 457 -5.13 12.27 6.24
N ARG A 458 -3.89 12.78 6.27
CA ARG A 458 -3.20 13.20 7.49
C ARG A 458 -3.85 14.44 8.11
N VAL A 459 -4.17 15.45 7.29
CA VAL A 459 -4.89 16.64 7.75
C VAL A 459 -6.24 16.26 8.37
N PHE A 460 -7.00 15.33 7.77
CA PHE A 460 -8.22 14.80 8.39
C PHE A 460 -7.99 14.25 9.80
N LYS A 461 -6.95 13.43 10.00
CA LYS A 461 -6.62 12.88 11.32
C LYS A 461 -6.23 13.95 12.32
N GLU A 462 -5.42 14.92 11.91
CA GLU A 462 -5.03 16.06 12.76
C GLU A 462 -6.26 16.87 13.21
N ILE A 463 -7.21 17.11 12.32
CA ILE A 463 -8.48 17.81 12.65
C ILE A 463 -9.28 17.00 13.67
N VAL A 464 -9.42 15.69 13.45
CA VAL A 464 -10.16 14.79 14.35
C VAL A 464 -9.52 14.74 15.74
N GLU A 465 -8.20 14.68 15.84
CA GLU A 465 -7.48 14.71 17.12
C GLU A 465 -7.66 16.06 17.84
N ARG A 466 -7.58 17.18 17.11
CA ARG A 466 -7.84 18.51 17.68
C ARG A 466 -9.26 18.64 18.21
N LEU A 467 -10.24 18.15 17.44
CA LEU A 467 -11.64 18.10 17.84
C LEU A 467 -11.85 17.25 19.10
N ALA A 468 -11.16 16.11 19.22
CA ALA A 468 -11.23 15.24 20.40
C ALA A 468 -10.71 15.97 21.64
N HIS A 469 -9.59 16.70 21.51
CA HIS A 469 -9.01 17.49 22.59
C HIS A 469 -9.95 18.61 23.05
N GLU A 470 -10.51 19.39 22.12
CA GLU A 470 -11.47 20.47 22.42
C GLU A 470 -12.72 19.95 23.15
N VAL A 471 -13.26 18.81 22.70
CA VAL A 471 -14.43 18.17 23.35
C VAL A 471 -14.07 17.65 24.74
N GLY A 472 -12.86 17.11 24.92
CA GLY A 472 -12.32 16.69 26.21
C GLY A 472 -12.20 17.85 27.20
N GLN A 473 -11.61 18.96 26.79
CA GLN A 473 -11.46 20.17 27.61
C GLN A 473 -12.82 20.74 28.04
N ARG A 474 -13.77 20.91 27.10
CA ARG A 474 -15.12 21.40 27.44
C ARG A 474 -15.84 20.52 28.44
N ARG A 475 -15.63 19.19 28.40
CA ARG A 475 -16.18 18.25 29.39
C ARG A 475 -15.56 18.43 30.77
N ILE A 476 -14.25 18.67 30.84
CA ILE A 476 -13.54 18.94 32.11
C ILE A 476 -14.01 20.27 32.69
N GLU A 477 -14.02 21.34 31.90
CA GLU A 477 -14.50 22.67 32.31
C GLU A 477 -15.96 22.62 32.80
N SER A 478 -16.84 21.95 32.04
CA SER A 478 -18.24 21.77 32.45
C SER A 478 -18.38 20.96 33.74
N ARG A 479 -17.48 20.00 33.98
CA ARG A 479 -17.48 19.20 35.22
C ARG A 479 -16.96 20.01 36.40
N ASN A 480 -15.90 20.79 36.22
CA ASN A 480 -15.33 21.66 37.24
C ASN A 480 -16.30 22.76 37.62
N TRP A 481 -16.91 23.43 36.63
CA TRP A 481 -17.99 24.40 36.87
C TRP A 481 -19.14 23.81 37.69
N ARG A 482 -19.58 22.58 37.39
CA ARG A 482 -20.65 21.91 38.16
C ARG A 482 -20.23 21.57 39.58
N LEU A 483 -18.96 21.19 39.80
CA LEU A 483 -18.42 20.94 41.14
C LEU A 483 -18.32 22.24 41.95
N GLU A 484 -17.96 23.35 41.31
CA GLU A 484 -17.84 24.67 41.94
C GLU A 484 -19.20 25.32 42.22
N THR A 485 -20.19 25.12 41.36
CA THR A 485 -21.53 25.76 41.47
C THR A 485 -22.59 24.91 42.17
N GLY A 486 -22.28 23.66 42.55
CA GLY A 486 -23.17 22.80 43.33
C GLY A 486 -24.46 22.36 42.63
N GLN A 487 -24.58 22.50 41.30
CA GLN A 487 -25.79 22.10 40.57
C GLN A 487 -25.86 20.57 40.36
N PRO A 488 -26.95 19.89 40.74
CA PRO A 488 -27.12 18.45 40.51
C PRO A 488 -27.39 18.13 39.03
N LYS A 489 -27.05 16.90 38.59
CA LYS A 489 -27.36 16.38 37.25
C LYS A 489 -28.88 16.44 37.00
N THR A 490 -29.35 17.40 36.21
CA THR A 490 -30.66 17.27 35.55
C THR A 490 -30.53 16.28 34.40
N GLU A 491 -31.21 15.14 34.52
CA GLU A 491 -31.44 14.24 33.39
C GLU A 491 -32.17 15.01 32.29
N ILE A 492 -31.55 15.07 31.10
CA ILE A 492 -32.24 15.53 29.90
C ILE A 492 -33.26 14.45 29.53
N ARG A 493 -34.48 14.59 30.03
CA ARG A 493 -35.64 13.83 29.56
C ARG A 493 -36.09 14.47 28.24
N ASN A 494 -35.94 13.75 27.14
CA ASN A 494 -36.59 14.08 25.87
C ASN A 494 -38.11 14.14 26.07
N SER A 495 -38.68 15.35 26.07
CA SER A 495 -40.13 15.55 26.10
C SER A 495 -40.70 15.53 24.68
N LYS A 496 -41.12 14.36 24.22
CA LYS A 496 -42.22 14.19 23.26
C LYS A 496 -43.00 12.94 23.66
N LEU A 497 -44.09 13.13 24.41
CA LEU A 497 -45.39 12.46 24.21
C LEU A 497 -46.35 12.90 25.32
N GLU A 498 -47.35 13.71 24.95
CA GLU A 498 -48.61 13.77 25.68
C GLU A 498 -49.50 12.60 25.20
N ALA A 499 -49.87 11.69 26.10
CA ALA A 499 -51.12 10.94 26.00
C ALA A 499 -51.48 10.31 27.36
N ARG A 500 -52.61 10.79 27.89
CA ARG A 500 -53.52 10.23 28.90
C ARG A 500 -53.29 8.77 29.31
N ASN A 501 -53.18 8.51 30.62
CA ASN A 501 -54.21 7.79 31.39
C ASN A 501 -53.86 7.68 32.89
N SER A 502 -54.93 7.55 33.66
CA SER A 502 -55.13 7.65 35.10
C SER A 502 -54.77 6.42 35.95
N ALA A 503 -54.50 6.68 37.24
CA ALA A 503 -54.62 5.80 38.44
C ALA A 503 -53.33 5.07 38.92
N PRO A 504 -53.30 4.55 40.18
CA PRO A 504 -52.60 5.18 41.32
C PRO A 504 -51.37 4.38 41.81
N GLY A 505 -50.50 5.03 42.58
CA GLY A 505 -49.19 4.49 43.00
C GLY A 505 -49.18 3.51 44.18
N PRO A 506 -47.99 3.00 44.54
CA PRO A 506 -47.62 2.67 45.93
C PRO A 506 -46.24 3.28 46.31
N ASP A 507 -46.17 4.00 47.43
CA ASP A 507 -45.66 3.59 48.76
C ASP A 507 -44.13 3.67 48.93
N PRO A 508 -43.60 4.62 49.75
CA PRO A 508 -42.17 4.82 49.97
C PRO A 508 -41.66 4.01 51.16
N SER A 509 -40.86 2.96 50.92
CA SER A 509 -40.01 2.42 51.97
C SER A 509 -38.66 1.94 51.42
N LYS A 510 -37.61 2.72 51.72
CA LYS A 510 -36.31 2.31 52.28
C LYS A 510 -35.19 3.29 51.89
N GLN A 511 -34.93 4.22 52.81
CA GLN A 511 -33.63 4.86 52.97
C GLN A 511 -32.61 3.86 53.56
N ARG A 512 -31.35 3.99 53.13
CA ARG A 512 -30.07 3.95 53.90
C ARG A 512 -28.94 3.69 52.88
N VAL A 513 -28.17 4.69 52.46
CA VAL A 513 -26.99 5.30 53.13
C VAL A 513 -25.96 4.26 53.60
N SER A 514 -24.84 4.15 52.90
CA SER A 514 -23.52 4.21 53.53
C SER A 514 -22.51 4.83 52.56
N SER A 515 -21.89 5.89 53.05
CA SER A 515 -20.85 6.71 52.45
C SER A 515 -19.49 6.18 52.86
N LEU A 516 -18.58 5.97 51.89
CA LEU A 516 -17.15 5.85 52.15
C LEU A 516 -16.42 6.91 51.32
N GLN A 517 -15.98 7.95 52.01
CA GLN A 517 -15.08 8.99 51.51
C GLN A 517 -13.64 8.45 51.59
N PHE A 518 -12.92 8.50 50.47
CA PHE A 518 -11.45 8.49 50.47
C PHE A 518 -10.97 9.91 50.17
N ARG A 519 -10.14 10.45 51.08
CA ARG A 519 -9.40 11.71 50.89
C ARG A 519 -8.26 11.49 49.90
N VAL A 520 -8.19 12.32 48.88
CA VAL A 520 -7.02 12.47 48.01
C VAL A 520 -6.19 13.63 48.55
N SER A 521 -4.89 13.40 48.76
CA SER A 521 -3.90 14.42 49.10
C SER A 521 -3.35 15.04 47.81
N ASP A 522 -3.47 16.35 47.69
CA ASP A 522 -2.83 17.17 46.67
C ASP A 522 -1.31 17.20 46.85
N SER A 523 -0.58 16.97 45.77
CA SER A 523 0.79 17.48 45.60
C SER A 523 1.08 17.70 44.11
N ASN A 524 0.95 18.95 43.71
CA ASN A 524 1.43 19.50 42.44
C ASN A 524 2.95 19.71 42.51
N PRO A 525 3.70 19.44 41.44
CA PRO A 525 4.81 20.32 41.10
C PRO A 525 4.76 20.77 39.63
N GLU A 526 4.84 22.08 39.47
CA GLU A 526 4.97 22.81 38.21
C GLU A 526 6.19 22.35 37.41
N ALA A 527 6.00 22.02 36.14
CA ALA A 527 7.08 21.88 35.16
C ALA A 527 6.99 23.02 34.13
N ARG A 528 8.05 23.83 34.08
CA ARG A 528 8.24 24.98 33.19
C ARG A 528 8.36 24.53 31.73
N ILE A 529 7.64 25.22 30.85
CA ILE A 529 7.73 25.13 29.39
C ILE A 529 8.88 26.05 28.91
N PRO A 530 9.83 25.61 28.07
CA PRO A 530 10.78 26.51 27.43
C PRO A 530 10.15 27.22 26.22
N SER A 531 10.38 28.53 26.13
CA SER A 531 9.97 29.41 25.02
C SER A 531 10.76 29.15 23.73
N PRO A 532 10.21 29.45 22.53
CA PRO A 532 10.82 29.13 21.25
C PRO A 532 12.00 30.07 20.91
N ILE A 533 13.03 29.49 20.28
CA ILE A 533 14.21 30.17 19.76
C ILE A 533 13.83 30.95 18.48
N PRO A 534 14.27 32.21 18.29
CA PRO A 534 14.01 32.96 17.07
C PRO A 534 14.92 32.51 15.93
N LEU A 535 14.35 32.32 14.74
CA LEU A 535 15.09 32.09 13.49
C LEU A 535 15.61 33.44 12.96
N GLU A 536 16.93 33.56 12.76
CA GLU A 536 17.55 34.68 12.05
C GLU A 536 17.37 34.56 10.51
N PRO A 537 17.30 35.69 9.79
CA PRO A 537 17.06 35.71 8.35
C PRO A 537 18.35 35.40 7.57
N VAL A 538 18.31 34.40 6.69
CA VAL A 538 19.39 34.13 5.73
C VAL A 538 19.16 34.94 4.46
N SER A 539 20.11 35.81 4.15
CA SER A 539 20.17 36.67 2.98
C SER A 539 20.35 35.86 1.68
N LEU A 540 19.47 36.09 0.71
CA LEU A 540 19.67 35.67 -0.68
C LEU A 540 20.82 36.46 -1.32
N TYR A 541 21.74 35.77 -1.97
CA TYR A 541 22.62 36.36 -2.97
C TYR A 541 22.28 35.80 -4.35
N GLU A 542 21.80 36.70 -5.21
CA GLU A 542 21.62 36.56 -6.64
C GLU A 542 22.99 36.63 -7.32
N VAL A 543 23.35 35.64 -8.14
CA VAL A 543 24.43 35.79 -9.12
C VAL A 543 23.81 35.56 -10.48
N GLY A 544 23.70 36.65 -11.25
CA GLY A 544 23.20 36.64 -12.61
C GLY A 544 24.10 35.83 -13.55
N GLY A 545 23.44 35.09 -14.45
CA GLY A 545 24.07 34.32 -15.52
C GLY A 545 23.24 34.41 -16.79
N GLU A 546 23.27 35.57 -17.45
CA GLU A 546 23.11 35.72 -18.91
C GLU A 546 24.54 35.76 -19.48
N GLU A 547 24.94 35.26 -20.65
CA GLU A 547 24.34 34.46 -21.72
C GLU A 547 25.53 34.12 -22.66
N LEU A 548 25.37 33.06 -23.45
CA LEU A 548 25.89 32.88 -24.82
C LEU A 548 27.40 32.62 -25.07
N LEU A 549 27.57 31.43 -25.68
CA LEU A 549 28.29 31.11 -26.92
C LEU A 549 29.81 31.33 -27.03
N ARG A 550 30.46 30.19 -27.29
CA ARG A 550 31.77 30.09 -27.95
C ARG A 550 31.66 30.45 -29.44
N GLN A 551 32.53 31.34 -29.91
CA GLN A 551 33.10 31.28 -31.26
C GLN A 551 34.62 31.49 -31.18
N GLU A 552 35.31 30.50 -31.73
CA GLU A 552 36.53 30.51 -32.55
C GLU A 552 37.71 31.46 -32.27
N THR A 553 38.85 30.80 -32.04
CA THR A 553 40.23 31.10 -32.45
C THR A 553 40.45 32.25 -33.45
N GLU A 554 41.34 33.20 -33.09
CA GLU A 554 42.71 33.38 -33.63
C GLU A 554 43.29 34.75 -33.22
N GLY A 555 44.60 34.81 -32.91
CA GLY A 555 45.37 36.04 -33.11
C GLY A 555 46.12 36.66 -31.92
N ARG A 556 47.36 36.19 -31.73
CA ARG A 556 48.60 36.97 -31.48
C ARG A 556 48.80 37.82 -30.21
N SER A 557 49.80 37.36 -29.44
CA SER A 557 50.96 38.08 -28.86
C SER A 557 50.77 39.18 -27.81
N ALA A 558 51.20 38.91 -26.57
CA ALA A 558 52.34 39.55 -25.88
C ALA A 558 52.46 39.04 -24.41
N GLU A 559 53.69 38.69 -23.99
CA GLU A 559 54.12 38.31 -22.64
C GLU A 559 54.24 39.52 -21.67
N PRO A 560 54.76 39.39 -20.42
CA PRO A 560 54.42 38.48 -19.31
C PRO A 560 54.27 39.22 -17.95
N GLY A 561 53.82 38.50 -16.91
CA GLY A 561 54.28 38.78 -15.54
C GLY A 561 53.20 38.74 -14.45
N ALA A 562 53.21 37.68 -13.63
CA ALA A 562 53.45 37.76 -12.19
C ALA A 562 53.19 36.41 -11.51
N ASN A 563 54.10 36.07 -10.60
CA ASN A 563 54.27 34.79 -9.94
C ASN A 563 53.10 34.32 -9.07
N LEU A 564 53.00 32.98 -9.06
CA LEU A 564 52.40 32.11 -8.05
C LEU A 564 52.64 32.54 -6.59
N GLN A 565 51.68 32.17 -5.73
CA GLN A 565 51.98 31.38 -4.53
C GLN A 565 50.87 30.35 -4.24
N LEU A 566 51.26 29.08 -4.21
CA LEU A 566 50.50 27.91 -3.76
C LEU A 566 50.72 27.75 -2.25
N LEU A 567 49.63 27.59 -1.47
CA LEU A 567 49.71 27.08 -0.10
C LEU A 567 49.73 25.54 -0.10
N SER A 568 50.57 24.98 0.77
CA SER A 568 50.93 23.57 0.86
C SER A 568 49.98 22.74 1.74
N PRO A 569 49.99 21.39 1.64
CA PRO A 569 48.98 20.47 2.20
C PRO A 569 48.90 20.33 3.74
N GLN A 570 49.39 21.29 4.53
CA GLN A 570 49.43 21.20 6.00
C GLN A 570 48.37 22.04 6.73
N ASP A 571 47.50 22.75 5.99
CA ASP A 571 46.44 23.60 6.56
C ASP A 571 45.06 22.92 6.68
N LEU A 572 44.97 21.60 6.51
CA LEU A 572 43.71 20.85 6.65
C LEU A 572 43.58 20.26 8.06
N ARG A 573 42.67 20.81 8.88
CA ARG A 573 42.22 20.16 10.12
C ARG A 573 41.16 19.08 9.80
N PRO A 574 41.13 17.96 10.54
CA PRO A 574 40.12 16.92 10.32
C PRO A 574 38.75 17.35 10.85
N LEU A 575 37.71 17.14 10.03
CA LEU A 575 36.31 17.35 10.41
C LEU A 575 35.83 16.23 11.34
N GLU A 576 35.14 16.65 12.40
CA GLU A 576 34.44 15.80 13.36
C GLU A 576 33.31 15.02 12.68
N THR A 577 33.15 13.76 13.10
CA THR A 577 32.05 12.86 12.71
C THR A 577 30.73 13.40 13.25
N VAL A 578 29.76 13.60 12.36
CA VAL A 578 28.35 13.86 12.71
C VAL A 578 27.61 12.53 12.64
N ASP A 579 26.91 12.21 13.73
CA ASP A 579 26.09 11.02 13.92
C ASP A 579 24.99 10.89 12.85
N ASP A 580 24.88 9.71 12.23
CA ASP A 580 23.75 9.32 11.39
C ASP A 580 22.51 9.05 12.27
N GLU A 581 21.42 9.80 12.04
CA GLU A 581 20.10 9.45 12.56
C GLU A 581 19.55 8.22 11.82
N PRO A 582 19.02 7.19 12.52
CA PRO A 582 18.49 6.01 11.87
C PRO A 582 17.11 6.27 11.24
N LEU A 583 16.94 5.78 10.01
CA LEU A 583 15.65 5.69 9.30
C LEU A 583 14.64 4.86 10.12
N PRO A 584 13.33 5.15 10.02
CA PRO A 584 12.32 4.34 10.71
C PRO A 584 12.33 2.94 10.09
N PHE A 585 12.36 1.92 10.94
CA PHE A 585 12.46 0.48 10.63
C PHE A 585 13.89 -0.09 10.57
N GLU A 586 14.58 -0.14 11.72
CA GLU A 586 15.65 -1.12 11.95
C GLU A 586 15.23 -2.24 12.91
N PHE A 587 15.65 -3.44 12.54
CA PHE A 587 15.43 -4.70 13.24
C PHE A 587 16.39 -4.82 14.42
N VAL A 588 15.85 -5.01 15.63
CA VAL A 588 16.67 -5.32 16.81
C VAL A 588 17.14 -6.78 16.71
N ALA A 589 18.35 -6.98 16.20
CA ALA A 589 19.07 -8.24 16.41
C ALA A 589 19.49 -8.33 17.88
N LYS A 590 18.99 -9.34 18.61
CA LYS A 590 19.50 -9.64 19.96
C LYS A 590 20.93 -10.19 19.85
N PRO A 591 21.90 -9.67 20.62
CA PRO A 591 23.23 -10.28 20.66
C PRO A 591 23.17 -11.63 21.36
N SER A 592 23.81 -12.61 20.72
CA SER A 592 24.12 -13.93 21.29
C SER A 592 25.10 -13.78 22.45
N VAL A 593 24.75 -14.35 23.60
CA VAL A 593 25.60 -14.42 24.79
C VAL A 593 26.60 -15.57 24.61
N THR A 594 27.87 -15.21 24.44
CA THR A 594 29.09 -15.96 24.77
C THR A 594 29.99 -14.92 25.43
N ASP A 595 30.69 -15.09 26.54
CA ASP A 595 31.17 -16.22 27.34
C ASP A 595 31.62 -15.57 28.67
N MET A 596 31.63 -16.30 29.79
CA MET A 596 32.41 -16.03 31.02
C MET A 596 31.94 -16.99 32.12
N GLY A 597 32.78 -17.96 32.47
CA GLY A 597 32.64 -18.71 33.71
C GLY A 597 33.25 -20.11 33.66
N GLN A 598 34.58 -20.17 33.70
CA GLN A 598 35.31 -21.37 34.11
C GLN A 598 34.86 -21.79 35.52
N ASP A 599 34.52 -23.06 35.70
CA ASP A 599 34.88 -23.78 36.93
C ASP A 599 34.94 -25.29 36.71
N HIS A 600 36.05 -25.86 37.15
CA HIS A 600 36.39 -27.28 37.12
C HIS A 600 35.50 -28.10 38.06
N VAL A 601 34.91 -29.20 37.58
CA VAL A 601 34.88 -30.47 38.34
C VAL A 601 34.93 -31.64 37.36
N ALA A 602 35.95 -32.47 37.52
CA ALA A 602 36.13 -33.75 36.83
C ALA A 602 35.23 -34.85 37.42
N LEU A 603 34.79 -35.77 36.55
CA LEU A 603 34.37 -37.18 36.75
C LEU A 603 33.55 -37.51 35.47
N GLY A 604 33.94 -38.36 34.53
CA GLY A 604 34.48 -39.70 34.66
C GLY A 604 33.49 -40.68 33.98
N VAL A 605 33.95 -41.33 32.90
CA VAL A 605 33.48 -42.60 32.32
C VAL A 605 32.28 -42.57 31.34
N GLY A 606 32.49 -43.12 30.13
CA GLY A 606 31.44 -43.87 29.41
C GLY A 606 31.36 -43.65 27.89
N GLU A 607 32.25 -44.28 27.12
CA GLU A 607 31.99 -44.58 25.70
C GLU A 607 30.73 -45.46 25.57
N GLN A 608 29.83 -45.13 24.64
CA GLN A 608 29.12 -46.15 23.86
C GLN A 608 28.48 -45.56 22.59
N SER A 609 28.92 -46.12 21.47
CA SER A 609 28.35 -46.01 20.14
C SER A 609 26.95 -46.62 20.05
N MET A 610 26.04 -46.02 19.29
CA MET A 610 25.14 -46.76 18.38
C MET A 610 24.53 -45.80 17.35
N GLY A 611 24.87 -46.04 16.08
CA GLY A 611 24.12 -45.51 14.94
C GLY A 611 22.91 -46.39 14.63
N ALA A 612 21.90 -45.81 13.98
CA ALA A 612 20.92 -46.55 13.21
C ALA A 612 20.47 -45.72 12.00
N GLN A 613 20.99 -46.11 10.84
CA GLN A 613 20.38 -45.89 9.53
C GLN A 613 19.10 -46.73 9.43
N PHE A 614 18.06 -46.23 8.76
CA PHE A 614 17.15 -47.11 8.00
C PHE A 614 16.65 -46.41 6.74
N ARG A 615 17.17 -46.90 5.59
CA ARG A 615 16.59 -46.80 4.25
C ARG A 615 15.83 -48.10 3.97
N GLY A 616 14.77 -48.00 3.16
CA GLY A 616 14.15 -49.11 2.41
C GLY A 616 12.63 -49.06 2.55
N ALA A 617 11.79 -48.79 1.54
CA ALA A 617 11.68 -49.30 0.17
C ALA A 617 10.25 -49.88 0.01
N LEU A 618 9.61 -49.64 -1.15
CA LEU A 618 8.48 -50.34 -1.80
C LEU A 618 7.51 -49.29 -2.39
N GLY A 619 7.14 -49.28 -3.67
CA GLY A 619 7.38 -50.19 -4.78
C GLY A 619 6.39 -49.85 -5.89
N ARG A 620 6.90 -49.64 -7.11
CA ARG A 620 6.11 -49.52 -8.34
C ARG A 620 5.20 -50.75 -8.51
N LYS A 621 3.91 -50.53 -8.80
CA LYS A 621 3.07 -51.50 -9.52
C LYS A 621 2.34 -50.83 -10.68
N THR A 622 2.83 -51.14 -11.87
CA THR A 622 2.15 -51.04 -13.15
C THR A 622 0.95 -51.98 -13.18
N LYS A 623 -0.20 -51.52 -13.71
CA LYS A 623 -1.27 -52.39 -14.19
C LYS A 623 -1.80 -51.87 -15.53
N LYS A 624 -1.37 -52.54 -16.60
CA LYS A 624 -2.07 -52.60 -17.89
C LYS A 624 -3.37 -53.40 -17.69
N ARG A 625 -4.49 -52.90 -18.22
CA ARG A 625 -5.58 -53.72 -18.76
C ARG A 625 -6.12 -53.04 -20.02
N LYS A 626 -6.19 -53.83 -21.09
CA LYS A 626 -6.82 -53.56 -22.41
C LYS A 626 -8.31 -53.96 -22.37
N SER A 627 -9.05 -53.44 -23.37
CA SER A 627 -10.43 -53.75 -23.84
C SER A 627 -11.55 -53.41 -22.87
N GLN A 628 -12.63 -52.72 -23.23
CA GLN A 628 -13.33 -52.51 -24.52
C GLN A 628 -13.59 -51.03 -24.80
#